data_AF-A0A496ZQG1-F1
#
_entry.id   AF-A0A496ZQG1-F1
#
_cell.length_a   1.000
_cell.length_b   1.000
_cell.length_c   1.000
_cell.angle_alpha   90.00
_cell.angle_beta   90.00
_cell.angle_gamma   90.00
#
_symmetry.space_group_name_H-M   'P 1'
#
loop_
_entity.id
_entity.type
_entity.pdbx_description
1 polymer ?
#
loop_
_entity_poly.entity_id
_entity_poly.type
_entity_poly.pdbx_seq_one_letter_code
_entity_poly.pdbx_strand_id
1 'polypeptide(L)'
;GDFHIWYRNKYPIGGKDFLDRDDTDKYGPETITIYKPAVGSYYYSVYDYSNKSKKRSKHLSRSNATVKVYGQNKLLASFEVPANMKGNCWHVFEINESHEIIPINIVDFVKKEQNIQ
;
A
#
# COMPACT_ATOMS: atom_id res chain seq x y z
N GLY A 1 -13.34 -10.19 -6.11
CA GLY A 1 -13.80 -8.79 -6.24
C GLY A 1 -12.65 -7.95 -5.83
N ASP A 2 -12.12 -7.13 -6.74
CA ASP A 2 -10.92 -6.34 -6.47
C ASP A 2 -11.33 -5.11 -5.67
N PHE A 3 -10.69 -4.89 -4.52
CA PHE A 3 -11.01 -3.80 -3.63
C PHE A 3 -9.80 -2.89 -3.48
N HIS A 4 -9.97 -1.61 -3.80
CA HIS A 4 -8.92 -0.60 -3.75
C HIS A 4 -9.28 0.45 -2.69
N ILE A 5 -8.59 0.42 -1.56
CA ILE A 5 -8.73 1.41 -0.47
C ILE A 5 -7.63 2.45 -0.64
N TRP A 6 -8.02 3.72 -0.79
CA TRP A 6 -7.09 4.84 -0.90
C TRP A 6 -7.68 6.10 -0.26
N TYR A 7 -6.84 7.09 0.07
CA TYR A 7 -7.19 8.29 0.84
C TYR A 7 -8.47 9.03 0.37
N ARG A 8 -8.85 8.90 -0.91
CA ARG A 8 -10.04 9.52 -1.50
C ARG A 8 -11.28 8.62 -1.60
N ASN A 9 -11.14 7.31 -1.43
CA ASN A 9 -12.23 6.37 -1.56
C ASN A 9 -12.12 5.29 -0.48
N LYS A 10 -12.79 5.58 0.64
CA LYS A 10 -12.91 4.67 1.78
C LYS A 10 -14.19 3.86 1.58
N TYR A 11 -14.13 2.72 0.90
CA TYR A 11 -15.28 1.82 0.86
C TYR A 11 -15.29 0.94 2.11
N PRO A 12 -16.33 1.02 2.97
CA PRO A 12 -16.57 0.01 3.98
C PRO A 12 -17.06 -1.27 3.29
N ILE A 13 -16.17 -2.23 3.11
CA ILE A 13 -16.54 -3.54 2.57
C ILE A 13 -17.14 -4.36 3.71
N GLY A 14 -18.39 -4.80 3.53
CA GLY A 14 -18.93 -5.92 4.30
C GLY A 14 -19.23 -5.69 5.78
N GLY A 15 -19.44 -4.44 6.22
CA GLY A 15 -19.98 -4.12 7.55
C GLY A 15 -19.00 -4.36 8.70
N LYS A 16 -18.38 -3.26 9.18
CA LYS A 16 -17.45 -3.20 10.33
C LYS A 16 -16.23 -4.13 10.12
N ASP A 17 -15.09 -3.67 9.62
CA ASP A 17 -14.03 -3.14 10.48
C ASP A 17 -12.76 -2.81 9.65
N PHE A 18 -12.85 -1.93 8.64
CA PHE A 18 -11.68 -1.29 8.03
C PHE A 18 -11.59 0.14 8.59
N LEU A 19 -10.61 0.39 9.46
CA LEU A 19 -10.37 1.73 10.00
C LEU A 19 -9.11 2.30 9.34
N ASP A 20 -9.31 3.21 8.39
CA ASP A 20 -8.26 4.11 7.89
C ASP A 20 -8.32 5.41 8.70
N ARG A 21 -7.37 5.57 9.63
CA ARG A 21 -7.29 6.68 10.57
C ARG A 21 -5.87 6.72 11.18
N ASP A 22 -5.14 7.82 11.33
CA ASP A 22 -5.30 9.25 11.06
C ASP A 22 -3.86 9.76 10.84
N ASP A 23 -3.51 10.28 9.67
CA ASP A 23 -2.75 11.54 9.60
C ASP A 23 -2.95 12.15 8.20
N THR A 24 -3.61 13.31 8.16
CA THR A 24 -3.74 14.13 6.94
C THR A 24 -2.81 15.35 7.00
N ASP A 25 -1.91 15.41 7.99
CA ASP A 25 -0.79 16.35 7.96
C ASP A 25 0.33 15.75 7.10
N LYS A 26 0.97 16.61 6.32
CA LYS A 26 1.69 16.33 5.08
C LYS A 26 2.98 15.51 5.24
N TYR A 27 3.31 15.06 6.45
CA TYR A 27 4.55 14.38 6.80
C TYR A 27 4.35 13.43 7.99
N GLY A 28 4.20 12.13 7.71
CA GLY A 28 4.15 11.11 8.75
C GLY A 28 3.94 9.70 8.17
N PRO A 29 4.21 8.65 8.95
CA PRO A 29 3.91 7.28 8.55
C PRO A 29 2.39 7.04 8.48
N GLU A 30 1.89 6.66 7.30
CA GLU A 30 0.49 6.23 7.12
C GLU A 30 0.29 4.82 7.71
N THR A 31 -0.74 4.63 8.54
CA THR A 31 -1.05 3.34 9.19
C THR A 31 -2.41 2.83 8.74
N ILE A 32 -2.46 1.60 8.21
CA ILE A 32 -3.71 0.90 7.86
C ILE A 32 -3.90 -0.28 8.80
N THR A 33 -5.08 -0.39 9.42
CA THR A 33 -5.43 -1.52 10.30
C THR A 33 -6.59 -2.32 9.71
N ILE A 34 -6.38 -3.65 9.58
CA ILE A 34 -7.40 -4.61 9.14
C ILE A 34 -7.79 -5.46 10.35
N TYR A 35 -9.01 -5.31 10.87
CA TYR A 35 -9.45 -6.05 12.06
C TYR A 35 -10.08 -7.41 11.72
N LYS A 36 -10.84 -7.47 10.62
CA LYS A 36 -11.46 -8.70 10.10
C LYS A 36 -11.44 -8.65 8.56
N PRO A 37 -10.44 -9.24 7.91
CA PRO A 37 -10.47 -9.34 6.47
C PRO A 37 -11.68 -10.19 6.03
N ALA A 38 -12.43 -9.71 5.04
CA ALA A 38 -13.28 -10.59 4.24
C ALA A 38 -12.43 -11.69 3.58
N VAL A 39 -13.05 -12.78 3.12
CA VAL A 39 -12.32 -13.80 2.36
C VAL A 39 -11.84 -13.19 1.04
N GLY A 40 -10.54 -13.28 0.77
CA GLY A 40 -9.91 -12.85 -0.48
C GLY A 40 -8.44 -12.47 -0.30
N SER A 41 -7.78 -12.22 -1.43
CA SER A 41 -6.44 -11.63 -1.45
C SER A 41 -6.48 -10.12 -1.25
N TYR A 42 -5.49 -9.60 -0.54
CA TYR A 42 -5.29 -8.16 -0.31
C TYR A 42 -3.96 -7.72 -0.86
N TYR A 43 -3.96 -6.62 -1.59
CA TYR A 43 -2.74 -6.04 -2.14
C TYR A 43 -2.46 -4.71 -1.42
N TYR A 44 -1.21 -4.47 -1.06
CA TYR A 44 -0.77 -3.22 -0.44
C TYR A 44 0.27 -2.55 -1.33
N SER A 45 -0.03 -1.30 -1.69
CA SER A 45 0.78 -0.49 -2.60
C SER A 45 0.95 0.94 -2.05
N VAL A 46 2.12 1.53 -2.24
CA VAL A 46 2.42 2.93 -1.90
C VAL A 46 2.47 3.76 -3.17
N TYR A 47 1.71 4.85 -3.24
CA TYR A 47 1.61 5.68 -4.44
C TYR A 47 2.08 7.12 -4.22
N ASP A 48 2.98 7.59 -5.09
CA ASP A 48 3.51 8.96 -5.10
C ASP A 48 2.57 9.90 -5.87
N TYR A 49 1.60 10.48 -5.15
CA TYR A 49 0.65 11.45 -5.71
C TYR A 49 1.31 12.71 -6.24
N SER A 50 2.39 13.17 -5.59
CA SER A 50 3.12 14.38 -5.98
C SER A 50 3.79 14.25 -7.34
N ASN A 51 4.15 13.03 -7.75
CA ASN A 51 4.76 12.74 -9.04
C ASN A 51 3.90 11.85 -9.94
N LYS A 52 2.58 11.83 -9.73
CA LYS A 52 1.63 10.98 -10.46
C LYS A 52 1.69 11.06 -11.99
N SER A 53 2.06 12.21 -12.56
CA SER A 53 2.19 12.41 -14.01
C SER A 53 3.61 12.20 -14.54
N LYS A 54 4.60 11.95 -13.67
CA LYS A 54 6.02 11.89 -14.04
C LYS A 54 6.50 10.44 -14.14
N LYS A 55 6.25 9.80 -15.29
CA LYS A 55 6.65 8.39 -15.57
C LYS A 55 8.12 8.05 -15.32
N ARG A 56 9.02 9.04 -15.42
CA ARG A 56 10.47 8.86 -15.22
C ARG A 56 10.95 9.35 -13.84
N SER A 57 10.03 9.74 -12.95
CA SER A 57 10.35 10.13 -11.58
C SER A 57 11.04 8.98 -10.85
N LYS A 58 12.05 9.33 -10.06
CA LYS A 58 12.69 8.43 -9.09
C LYS A 58 12.47 8.92 -7.65
N HIS A 59 11.50 9.82 -7.44
CA HIS A 59 11.26 10.39 -6.11
C HIS A 59 10.80 9.31 -5.13
N LEU A 60 9.87 8.45 -5.53
CA LEU A 60 9.42 7.32 -4.71
C LEU A 60 10.58 6.38 -4.33
N SER A 61 11.42 5.97 -5.28
CA SER A 61 12.57 5.08 -4.99
C SER A 61 13.72 5.76 -4.23
N ARG A 62 13.65 7.09 -4.02
CA ARG A 62 14.63 7.87 -3.25
C ARG A 62 14.05 8.42 -1.95
N SER A 63 12.81 8.07 -1.62
CA SER A 63 12.16 8.52 -0.38
C SER A 63 12.65 7.74 0.85
N ASN A 64 13.33 6.60 0.63
CA ASN A 64 13.65 5.62 1.67
C ASN A 64 12.40 5.12 2.40
N ALA A 65 11.25 5.05 1.70
CA ALA A 65 10.01 4.53 2.27
C ALA A 65 10.19 3.10 2.79
N THR A 66 9.61 2.83 3.95
CA THR A 66 9.60 1.53 4.62
C THR A 66 8.18 1.17 5.00
N VAL A 67 7.79 -0.09 4.75
CA VAL A 67 6.52 -0.65 5.19
C VAL A 67 6.80 -1.76 6.20
N LYS A 68 6.17 -1.68 7.36
CA LYS A 68 6.26 -2.69 8.43
C LYS A 68 4.88 -3.28 8.67
N VAL A 69 4.79 -4.60 8.59
CA VAL A 69 3.54 -5.35 8.80
C VAL A 69 3.56 -5.98 10.18
N TYR A 70 2.54 -5.70 10.98
CA TYR A 70 2.38 -6.24 12.32
C TYR A 70 1.13 -7.12 12.41
N GLY A 71 1.20 -8.16 13.24
CA GLY A 71 0.06 -9.01 13.57
C GLY A 71 0.34 -9.80 14.84
N GLN A 72 -0.69 -10.09 15.63
CA GLN A 72 -0.53 -10.72 16.97
C GLN A 72 0.50 -10.00 17.84
N ASN A 73 0.51 -8.66 17.81
CA ASN A 73 1.45 -7.81 18.56
C ASN A 73 2.94 -8.02 18.24
N LYS A 74 3.29 -8.63 17.11
CA LYS A 74 4.68 -8.80 16.63
C LYS A 74 4.87 -8.26 15.21
N LEU A 75 6.11 -7.92 14.87
CA LEU A 75 6.52 -7.61 13.50
C LEU A 75 6.52 -8.91 12.69
N LEU A 76 5.76 -8.94 11.59
CA LEU A 76 5.67 -10.08 10.68
C LEU A 76 6.56 -9.92 9.44
N ALA A 77 6.64 -8.70 8.90
CA ALA A 77 7.45 -8.41 7.72
C ALA A 77 7.88 -6.93 7.69
N SER A 78 8.99 -6.65 6.99
CA SER A 78 9.49 -5.30 6.73
C SER A 78 9.97 -5.21 5.30
N PHE A 79 9.56 -4.17 4.58
CA PHE A 79 9.90 -3.93 3.18
C PHE A 79 10.48 -2.54 3.02
N GLU A 80 11.49 -2.42 2.16
CA GLU A 80 12.11 -1.15 1.78
C GLU A 80 11.87 -0.92 0.29
N VAL A 81 11.56 0.32 -0.08
CA VAL A 81 11.34 0.67 -1.47
C VAL A 81 12.59 0.38 -2.32
N PRO A 82 12.48 -0.34 -3.45
CA PRO A 82 13.60 -0.60 -4.34
C PRO A 82 14.25 0.69 -4.83
N ALA A 83 15.56 0.83 -4.57
CA ALA A 83 16.30 2.04 -4.89
C ALA A 83 16.45 2.26 -6.40
N ASN A 84 16.58 3.53 -6.81
CA ASN A 84 16.89 3.95 -8.18
C ASN A 84 15.88 3.56 -9.28
N MET A 85 14.73 3.01 -8.91
CA MET A 85 13.63 2.67 -9.82
C MET A 85 12.88 3.89 -10.33
N LYS A 86 12.35 3.81 -11.56
CA LYS A 86 11.47 4.83 -12.14
C LYS A 86 10.02 4.40 -11.96
N GLY A 87 9.19 5.26 -11.39
CA GLY A 87 7.81 4.91 -11.11
C GLY A 87 7.13 5.87 -10.15
N ASN A 88 5.83 5.69 -10.01
CA ASN A 88 4.98 6.39 -9.04
C ASN A 88 4.20 5.42 -8.15
N CYS A 89 4.30 4.11 -8.37
CA CYS A 89 3.65 3.09 -7.55
C CYS A 89 4.70 2.08 -7.08
N TRP A 90 4.64 1.72 -5.81
CA TRP A 90 5.41 0.64 -5.22
C TRP A 90 4.43 -0.43 -4.74
N HIS A 91 4.38 -1.56 -5.45
CA HIS A 91 3.64 -2.75 -5.03
C HIS A 91 4.46 -3.48 -3.97
N VAL A 92 3.97 -3.53 -2.74
CA VAL A 92 4.75 -3.95 -1.58
C VAL A 92 4.60 -5.45 -1.35
N PHE A 93 3.38 -5.89 -1.06
CA PHE A 93 3.05 -7.29 -0.77
C PHE A 93 1.58 -7.59 -1.10
N GLU A 94 1.30 -8.89 -1.20
CA GLU A 94 -0.04 -9.47 -1.15
C GLU A 94 -0.23 -10.21 0.19
N ILE A 95 -1.42 -10.19 0.76
CA ILE A 95 -1.88 -11.17 1.75
C ILE A 95 -2.81 -12.12 1.02
N ASN A 96 -2.42 -13.38 0.85
CA ASN A 96 -3.24 -14.36 0.15
C ASN A 96 -4.43 -14.83 1.01
N GLU A 97 -5.30 -15.68 0.44
CA GLU A 97 -6.45 -16.25 1.14
C GLU A 97 -6.08 -17.11 2.37
N SER A 98 -4.83 -17.58 2.46
CA SER A 98 -4.28 -18.30 3.62
C SER A 98 -3.65 -17.37 4.66
N HIS A 99 -3.81 -16.04 4.51
CA HIS A 99 -3.21 -15.00 5.34
C HIS A 99 -1.67 -14.97 5.35
N GLU A 100 -1.04 -15.51 4.30
CA GLU A 100 0.40 -15.44 4.13
C GLU A 100 0.78 -14.12 3.45
N ILE A 101 1.83 -13.47 3.95
CA ILE A 101 2.38 -12.26 3.35
C ILE A 101 3.34 -12.68 2.23
N ILE A 102 2.94 -12.43 0.98
CA ILE A 102 3.72 -12.70 -0.22
C ILE A 102 4.40 -11.40 -0.68
N PRO A 103 5.75 -11.31 -0.65
CA PRO A 103 6.47 -10.15 -1.16
C PRO A 103 6.23 -9.93 -2.65
N ILE A 104 5.90 -8.70 -3.05
CA ILE A 104 5.92 -8.27 -4.46
C ILE A 104 7.17 -7.39 -4.68
N ASN A 105 7.30 -6.34 -3.87
CA ASN A 105 8.42 -5.40 -3.84
C ASN A 105 8.88 -4.86 -5.21
N ILE A 106 7.94 -4.37 -6.02
CA ILE A 106 8.21 -3.84 -7.37
C ILE A 106 7.77 -2.38 -7.46
N VAL A 107 8.58 -1.56 -8.12
CA VAL A 107 8.24 -0.18 -8.46
C VAL A 107 7.96 -0.07 -9.95
N ASP A 108 6.81 0.49 -10.31
CA ASP A 108 6.41 0.72 -11.68
C ASP A 108 5.66 2.06 -11.86
N PHE A 109 5.14 2.29 -13.05
CA PHE A 109 4.36 3.49 -13.35
C PHE A 109 2.90 3.15 -13.64
N VAL A 110 2.02 3.66 -12.80
CA VAL A 110 0.58 3.55 -12.94
C VAL A 110 -0.01 4.89 -13.40
N LYS A 111 -0.73 4.87 -14.54
CA LYS A 111 -1.33 6.08 -15.15
C LYS A 111 -2.52 6.64 -14.38
N LYS A 112 -3.29 5.74 -13.75
CA LYS A 112 -4.54 6.03 -13.05
C LYS A 112 -4.51 5.23 -11.77
N GLU A 113 -4.62 5.90 -10.64
CA GLU A 113 -4.64 5.26 -9.31
C GLU A 113 -5.71 4.16 -9.18
N GLN A 114 -6.81 4.25 -9.95
CA GLN A 114 -7.86 3.23 -10.03
C GLN A 114 -7.39 1.89 -10.64
N ASN A 115 -6.19 1.86 -11.23
CA ASN A 115 -5.59 0.66 -11.81
C ASN A 115 -4.55 0.01 -10.88
N ILE A 116 -4.34 0.55 -9.68
CA ILE A 116 -3.44 -0.06 -8.70
C ILE A 116 -4.19 -1.27 -8.12
N GLN A 117 -3.61 -2.45 -8.30
CA GLN A 117 -3.98 -3.64 -7.54
C GLN A 117 -3.22 -3.59 -6.21
#